data_AF-A0AAW7D2W7-F1
#
_entry.id   AF-A0AAW7D2W7-F1
#
_cell.length_a   1.000
_cell.length_b   1.000
_cell.length_c   1.000
_cell.angle_alpha   90.00
_cell.angle_beta   90.00
_cell.angle_gamma   90.00
#
_symmetry.space_group_name_H-M   'P 1'
#
loop_
_entity.id
_entity.type
_entity.pdbx_description
1 polymer ?
#
loop_
_entity_poly.entity_id
_entity_poly.type
_entity_poly.pdbx_seq_one_letter_code
_entity_poly.pdbx_strand_id
1 'polypeptide(L)'
;MEKITFEQVKQGVTNWYSIAQDTTLVDYLYQHPLRFEIASTVYDQLVDEKHLKLYFGYKEKTINKKETMNNIVGQFFLIIIPDSLDKEENYKGDQLPKDVFCFPAVPYGPIGSDEISSKEAEKRRSSWKNAKRRKRTLEKFKSAPLIFQIPRTNLTAVSQINHLYFGLVNKNILKRDFQYDLIVEQLSEGKEKQASAFFDTARPVPPFKPTIMDNGLYNYLKLVQN
;
A
#
# COMPACT_ATOMS: atom_id res chain seq x y z
N MET A 1 17.31 -4.80 -9.39
CA MET A 1 16.15 -3.87 -9.37
C MET A 1 16.48 -2.68 -10.26
N GLU A 2 15.56 -2.30 -11.14
CA GLU A 2 15.69 -1.09 -11.95
C GLU A 2 15.74 0.14 -11.02
N LYS A 3 16.66 1.07 -11.27
CA LYS A 3 16.79 2.27 -10.45
C LYS A 3 15.72 3.28 -10.86
N ILE A 4 14.77 3.54 -9.97
CA ILE A 4 13.77 4.61 -10.16
C ILE A 4 14.36 5.97 -9.76
N THR A 5 14.05 7.01 -10.54
CA THR A 5 14.49 8.40 -10.33
C THR A 5 13.50 9.18 -9.47
N PHE A 6 13.93 10.28 -8.83
CA PHE A 6 13.03 11.18 -8.12
C PHE A 6 11.92 11.74 -9.01
N GLU A 7 12.22 12.00 -10.28
CA GLU A 7 11.22 12.51 -11.23
C GLU A 7 10.11 11.47 -11.48
N GLN A 8 10.48 10.20 -11.69
CA GLN A 8 9.51 9.11 -11.82
C GLN A 8 8.67 8.92 -10.56
N VAL A 9 9.29 9.05 -9.37
CA VAL A 9 8.56 9.01 -8.11
C VAL A 9 7.58 10.17 -8.01
N LYS A 10 8.03 11.40 -8.28
CA LYS A 10 7.20 12.60 -8.23
C LYS A 10 5.99 12.48 -9.14
N GLN A 11 6.23 12.12 -10.40
CA GLN A 11 5.17 11.92 -11.37
C GLN A 11 4.20 10.84 -10.90
N GLY A 12 4.73 9.69 -10.45
CA GLY A 12 3.90 8.57 -10.03
C GLY A 12 3.04 8.88 -8.81
N VAL A 13 3.58 9.55 -7.78
CA VAL A 13 2.82 9.96 -6.59
C VAL A 13 1.78 11.01 -6.96
N THR A 14 2.13 11.97 -7.83
CA THR A 14 1.20 13.02 -8.31
C THR A 14 0.05 12.42 -9.11
N ASN A 15 0.35 11.54 -10.06
CA ASN A 15 -0.62 10.83 -10.87
C ASN A 15 -1.55 10.00 -10.00
N TRP A 16 -0.99 9.23 -9.05
CA TRP A 16 -1.79 8.43 -8.14
C TRP A 16 -2.70 9.30 -7.27
N TYR A 17 -2.19 10.40 -6.74
CA TYR A 17 -2.98 11.33 -5.95
C TYR A 17 -4.15 11.93 -6.76
N SER A 18 -3.93 12.29 -8.02
CA SER A 18 -5.00 12.74 -8.92
C SER A 18 -6.06 11.65 -9.18
N ILE A 19 -5.63 10.42 -9.45
CA ILE A 19 -6.53 9.28 -9.69
C ILE A 19 -7.33 8.96 -8.43
N ALA A 20 -6.67 8.99 -7.28
CA ALA A 20 -7.24 8.75 -5.95
C ALA A 20 -8.37 9.73 -5.59
N GLN A 21 -8.38 10.93 -6.15
CA GLN A 21 -9.46 11.90 -5.94
C GLN A 21 -10.68 11.64 -6.85
N ASP A 22 -10.50 10.91 -7.96
CA ASP A 22 -11.60 10.55 -8.85
C ASP A 22 -12.31 9.28 -8.35
N THR A 23 -13.48 9.46 -7.76
CA THR A 23 -14.29 8.39 -7.20
C THR A 23 -14.70 7.33 -8.22
N THR A 24 -14.81 7.68 -9.51
CA THR A 24 -15.16 6.75 -10.60
C THR A 24 -13.97 5.85 -10.94
N LEU A 25 -12.76 6.41 -10.98
CA LEU A 25 -11.53 5.66 -11.24
C LEU A 25 -11.16 4.77 -10.04
N VAL A 26 -11.33 5.30 -8.84
CA VAL A 26 -11.10 4.59 -7.59
C VAL A 26 -12.05 3.40 -7.44
N ASP A 27 -13.34 3.54 -7.75
CA ASP A 27 -14.27 2.39 -7.70
C ASP A 27 -13.94 1.30 -8.72
N TYR A 28 -13.42 1.69 -9.89
CA TYR A 28 -12.93 0.75 -10.90
C TYR A 28 -11.71 -0.03 -10.41
N LEU A 29 -10.72 0.65 -9.83
CA LEU A 29 -9.49 0.02 -9.34
C LEU A 29 -9.72 -0.90 -8.16
N TYR A 30 -10.43 -0.44 -7.13
CA TYR A 30 -10.55 -1.17 -5.86
C TYR A 30 -11.60 -2.27 -5.86
N GLN A 31 -12.13 -2.64 -7.02
CA GLN A 31 -12.68 -3.99 -7.20
C GLN A 31 -11.57 -5.06 -7.06
N HIS A 32 -10.31 -4.65 -7.22
CA HIS A 32 -9.13 -5.50 -7.13
C HIS A 32 -8.14 -4.89 -6.12
N PRO A 33 -7.94 -5.50 -4.94
CA PRO A 33 -6.93 -5.00 -4.01
C PRO A 33 -5.55 -5.06 -4.67
N LEU A 34 -4.75 -4.01 -4.48
CA LEU A 34 -3.37 -4.00 -4.94
C LEU A 34 -2.53 -4.84 -3.99
N ARG A 35 -1.64 -5.68 -4.51
CA ARG A 35 -0.73 -6.51 -3.74
C ARG A 35 0.71 -6.11 -4.06
N PHE A 36 1.54 -5.99 -3.03
CA PHE A 36 2.98 -5.75 -3.15
C PHE A 36 3.73 -6.85 -2.41
N GLU A 37 4.78 -7.39 -3.01
CA GLU A 37 5.61 -8.46 -2.44
C GLU A 37 6.93 -7.86 -1.96
N ILE A 38 7.13 -7.82 -0.65
CA ILE A 38 8.36 -7.32 -0.03
C ILE A 38 9.23 -8.52 0.35
N ALA A 39 10.39 -8.63 -0.29
CA ALA A 39 11.38 -9.65 0.02
C ALA A 39 11.95 -9.50 1.43
N SER A 40 12.23 -10.62 2.09
CA SER A 40 12.82 -10.65 3.44
C SER A 40 14.16 -9.92 3.54
N THR A 41 14.96 -9.87 2.48
CA THR A 41 16.26 -9.17 2.46
C THR A 41 16.16 -7.66 2.70
N VAL A 42 14.98 -7.07 2.49
CA VAL A 42 14.70 -5.67 2.80
C VAL A 42 14.52 -5.49 4.30
N TYR A 43 13.99 -6.48 5.01
CA TYR A 43 13.85 -6.43 6.47
C TYR A 43 15.21 -6.29 7.16
N ASP A 44 16.22 -7.05 6.73
CA ASP A 44 17.55 -7.03 7.34
C ASP A 44 18.22 -5.65 7.22
N GLN A 45 17.92 -4.91 6.14
CA GLN A 45 18.40 -3.56 5.92
C GLN A 45 17.68 -2.50 6.77
N LEU A 46 16.57 -2.87 7.42
CA LEU A 46 15.70 -1.98 8.19
C LEU A 46 15.74 -2.28 9.69
N VAL A 47 16.73 -3.05 10.17
CA VAL A 47 16.76 -3.62 11.52
C VAL A 47 16.68 -2.58 12.65
N ASP A 48 17.29 -1.41 12.45
CA ASP A 48 17.36 -0.34 13.45
C ASP A 48 16.11 0.55 13.49
N GLU A 49 15.15 0.31 12.59
CA GLU A 49 13.97 1.17 12.44
C GLU A 49 12.80 0.77 13.33
N LYS A 50 12.13 1.80 13.86
CA LYS A 50 10.85 1.63 14.59
C LYS A 50 9.66 1.69 13.64
N HIS A 51 9.69 2.60 12.67
CA HIS A 51 8.60 2.83 11.73
C HIS A 51 9.12 2.95 10.30
N LEU A 52 8.24 2.65 9.35
CA LEU A 52 8.49 2.77 7.93
C LEU A 52 7.42 3.66 7.31
N LYS A 53 7.83 4.53 6.39
CA LYS A 53 6.94 5.32 5.54
C LYS A 53 6.75 4.66 4.20
N LEU A 54 5.51 4.68 3.74
CA LEU A 54 5.02 4.00 2.56
C LEU A 54 4.39 5.03 1.64
N TYR A 55 5.00 5.27 0.47
CA TYR A 55 4.46 6.16 -0.55
C TYR A 55 3.93 5.34 -1.72
N PHE A 56 2.69 5.61 -2.14
CA PHE A 56 2.07 4.92 -3.27
C PHE A 56 2.14 5.80 -4.51
N GLY A 57 2.42 5.19 -5.66
CA GLY A 57 2.45 5.87 -6.94
C GLY A 57 1.88 5.04 -8.08
N TYR A 58 1.58 5.70 -9.19
CA TYR A 58 1.01 5.13 -10.39
C TYR A 58 1.71 5.75 -11.61
N LYS A 59 2.38 4.92 -12.41
CA LYS A 59 3.29 5.37 -13.48
C LYS A 59 2.60 6.25 -14.53
N GLU A 60 1.39 5.89 -14.91
CA GLU A 60 0.65 6.55 -15.98
C GLU A 60 -0.15 7.76 -15.47
N LYS A 61 -0.38 8.75 -16.32
CA LYS A 61 -1.18 9.94 -15.92
C LYS A 61 -2.65 9.61 -15.67
N THR A 62 -3.17 8.58 -16.34
CA THR A 62 -4.59 8.19 -16.32
C THR A 62 -4.74 6.69 -16.41
N ILE A 63 -5.92 6.17 -16.06
CA ILE A 63 -6.25 4.76 -16.26
C ILE A 63 -6.84 4.54 -17.65
N ASN A 64 -6.15 3.75 -18.47
CA ASN A 64 -6.70 3.27 -19.73
C ASN A 64 -7.64 2.09 -19.50
N LYS A 65 -8.96 2.35 -19.42
CA LYS A 65 -9.98 1.31 -19.17
C LYS A 65 -10.09 0.24 -20.28
N LYS A 66 -9.40 0.41 -21.41
CA LYS A 66 -9.32 -0.61 -22.47
C LYS A 66 -8.25 -1.68 -22.19
N GLU A 67 -7.33 -1.42 -21.25
CA GLU A 67 -6.31 -2.38 -20.84
C GLU A 67 -6.88 -3.44 -19.90
N THR A 68 -6.15 -4.56 -19.80
CA THR A 68 -6.46 -5.59 -18.81
C THR A 68 -6.17 -5.07 -17.40
N MET A 69 -6.92 -5.55 -16.40
CA MET A 69 -6.68 -5.16 -15.01
C MET A 69 -5.25 -5.48 -14.55
N ASN A 70 -4.66 -6.57 -15.05
CA ASN A 70 -3.26 -6.92 -14.74
C ASN A 70 -2.28 -5.84 -15.21
N ASN A 71 -2.49 -5.29 -16.40
CA ASN A 71 -1.64 -4.21 -16.92
C ASN A 71 -1.81 -2.94 -16.08
N ILE A 72 -3.06 -2.60 -15.74
CA ILE A 72 -3.39 -1.44 -14.90
C ILE A 72 -2.75 -1.60 -13.51
N VAL A 73 -2.86 -2.77 -12.88
CA VAL A 73 -2.22 -3.06 -11.59
C VAL A 73 -0.69 -2.94 -11.70
N GLY A 74 -0.07 -3.44 -12.78
CA GLY A 74 1.39 -3.35 -12.98
C GLY A 74 1.94 -1.91 -13.11
N GLN A 75 1.07 -0.91 -13.27
CA GLN A 75 1.46 0.51 -13.25
C GLN A 75 1.59 1.08 -11.83
N PHE A 76 1.07 0.40 -10.81
CA PHE A 76 1.25 0.82 -9.42
C PHE A 76 2.63 0.46 -8.88
N PHE A 77 3.11 1.28 -7.96
CA PHE A 77 4.30 0.99 -7.19
C PHE A 77 4.18 1.52 -5.76
N LEU A 78 4.97 0.93 -4.88
CA LEU A 78 5.11 1.26 -3.47
C LEU A 78 6.56 1.63 -3.20
N ILE A 79 6.78 2.74 -2.51
CA ILE A 79 8.09 3.13 -1.99
C ILE A 79 8.09 2.94 -0.47
N ILE A 80 9.13 2.30 0.04
CA ILE A 80 9.35 2.09 1.48
C ILE A 80 10.60 2.86 1.89
N ILE A 81 10.45 3.67 2.93
CA ILE A 81 11.53 4.50 3.48
C ILE A 81 11.57 4.29 5.01
N PRO A 82 12.75 4.05 5.59
CA PRO A 82 12.98 4.24 7.02
C PRO A 82 12.46 5.59 7.50
N ASP A 83 11.63 5.63 8.54
CA ASP A 83 11.10 6.89 9.05
C ASP A 83 12.23 7.83 9.52
N SER A 84 13.30 7.26 10.08
CA SER A 84 14.50 8.02 10.52
C SER A 84 15.23 8.73 9.37
N LEU A 85 15.13 8.20 8.14
CA LEU A 85 15.81 8.71 6.95
C LEU A 85 14.92 9.60 6.09
N ASP A 86 13.61 9.67 6.34
CA ASP A 86 12.67 10.49 5.57
C ASP A 86 12.75 11.98 5.98
N LYS A 87 13.91 12.59 5.70
CA LYS A 87 14.21 14.00 5.92
C LYS A 87 14.62 14.65 4.60
N GLU A 88 14.13 15.84 4.33
CA GLU A 88 14.36 16.56 3.06
C GLU A 88 15.87 16.69 2.73
N GLU A 89 16.69 16.97 3.74
CA GLU A 89 18.15 17.10 3.65
C GLU A 89 18.91 15.85 3.20
N ASN A 90 18.31 14.66 3.35
CA ASN A 90 18.89 13.39 2.94
C ASN A 90 18.74 13.14 1.43
N TYR A 91 17.91 13.92 0.73
CA TYR A 91 17.65 13.75 -0.69
C TYR A 91 18.49 14.73 -1.52
N LYS A 92 19.34 14.18 -2.40
CA LYS A 92 20.24 14.94 -3.27
C LYS A 92 20.39 14.23 -4.62
N GLY A 93 20.55 15.01 -5.67
CA GLY A 93 20.69 14.48 -7.04
C GLY A 93 19.39 13.87 -7.57
N ASP A 94 19.53 12.94 -8.52
CA ASP A 94 18.40 12.44 -9.33
C ASP A 94 17.89 11.05 -8.93
N GLN A 95 18.65 10.32 -8.08
CA GLN A 95 18.35 8.94 -7.71
C GLN A 95 17.91 8.83 -6.25
N LEU A 96 16.98 7.91 -5.99
CA LEU A 96 16.63 7.56 -4.62
C LEU A 96 17.86 7.05 -3.85
N PRO A 97 17.98 7.36 -2.54
CA PRO A 97 18.99 6.77 -1.68
C PRO A 97 18.94 5.24 -1.70
N LYS A 98 20.07 4.58 -1.40
CA LYS A 98 20.17 3.10 -1.43
C LYS A 98 19.17 2.42 -0.49
N ASP A 99 18.80 3.09 0.59
CA ASP A 99 17.90 2.57 1.64
C ASP A 99 16.43 2.91 1.37
N VAL A 100 16.11 3.33 0.13
CA VAL A 100 14.75 3.52 -0.36
C VAL A 100 14.41 2.40 -1.34
N PHE A 101 13.36 1.66 -1.01
CA PHE A 101 12.97 0.46 -1.76
C PHE A 101 11.72 0.73 -2.58
N CYS A 102 11.71 0.34 -3.85
CA CYS A 102 10.57 0.49 -4.74
C CYS A 102 10.06 -0.88 -5.21
N PHE A 103 8.79 -1.17 -4.96
CA PHE A 103 8.14 -2.44 -5.30
C PHE A 103 7.00 -2.19 -6.29
N PRO A 104 6.99 -2.84 -7.46
CA PRO A 104 5.82 -2.80 -8.32
C PRO A 104 4.66 -3.55 -7.66
N ALA A 105 3.43 -3.12 -7.93
CA ALA A 105 2.29 -3.93 -7.58
C ALA A 105 2.26 -5.17 -8.49
N VAL A 106 1.85 -6.28 -7.91
CA VAL A 106 1.62 -7.53 -8.61
C VAL A 106 0.12 -7.75 -8.77
N PRO A 107 -0.35 -8.20 -9.95
CA PRO A 107 -1.73 -8.58 -10.13
C PRO A 107 -2.18 -9.57 -9.04
N TYR A 108 -3.43 -9.42 -8.61
CA TYR A 108 -4.06 -10.38 -7.71
C TYR A 108 -4.32 -11.68 -8.50
N GLY A 109 -3.35 -12.61 -8.47
CA GLY A 109 -3.51 -13.94 -9.05
C GLY A 109 -4.21 -14.90 -8.08
N PRO A 110 -4.91 -15.95 -8.57
CA PRO A 110 -5.38 -17.05 -7.74
C PRO A 110 -4.23 -18.05 -7.55
N ILE A 111 -3.23 -17.75 -6.72
CA ILE A 111 -2.19 -18.72 -6.39
C ILE A 111 -1.79 -18.56 -4.92
N GLY A 112 -2.01 -19.64 -4.16
CA GLY A 112 -1.37 -19.90 -2.87
C GLY A 112 -2.18 -19.51 -1.64
N SER A 113 -3.03 -20.43 -1.19
CA SER A 113 -3.77 -20.41 0.09
C SER A 113 -4.82 -19.30 0.24
N ASP A 114 -6.10 -19.70 0.16
CA ASP A 114 -7.25 -18.93 0.69
C ASP A 114 -7.29 -18.95 2.24
N GLU A 115 -6.24 -19.46 2.91
CA GLU A 115 -6.20 -19.51 4.37
C GLU A 115 -5.80 -18.16 4.95
N ILE A 116 -6.80 -17.28 4.96
CA ILE A 116 -6.77 -16.05 5.73
C ILE A 116 -6.95 -16.45 7.20
N SER A 117 -5.86 -16.41 7.94
CA SER A 117 -5.80 -16.83 9.34
C SER A 117 -6.61 -15.98 10.35
N SER A 118 -7.30 -14.92 9.90
CA SER A 118 -8.30 -14.23 10.74
C SER A 118 -9.56 -13.80 9.99
N LYS A 119 -10.71 -14.19 10.55
CA LYS A 119 -12.06 -13.81 10.09
C LYS A 119 -12.25 -12.28 9.94
N GLU A 120 -11.50 -11.47 10.68
CA GLU A 120 -11.55 -10.00 10.61
C GLU A 120 -10.87 -9.45 9.36
N ALA A 121 -9.66 -9.91 9.03
CA ALA A 121 -8.95 -9.51 7.81
C ALA A 121 -9.71 -9.95 6.56
N GLU A 122 -10.26 -11.17 6.58
CA GLU A 122 -11.12 -11.67 5.50
C GLU A 122 -12.40 -10.83 5.34
N LYS A 123 -13.06 -10.46 6.44
CA LYS A 123 -14.23 -9.59 6.42
C LYS A 123 -13.91 -8.19 5.87
N ARG A 124 -12.72 -7.64 6.12
CA ARG A 124 -12.28 -6.36 5.55
C ARG A 124 -11.95 -6.49 4.06
N ARG A 125 -11.17 -7.49 3.66
CA ARG A 125 -10.88 -7.76 2.23
C ARG A 125 -12.15 -8.01 1.42
N SER A 126 -13.09 -8.79 1.94
CA SER A 126 -14.40 -8.99 1.29
C SER A 126 -15.22 -7.70 1.23
N SER A 127 -15.10 -6.80 2.22
CA SER A 127 -15.70 -5.47 2.15
C SER A 127 -15.10 -4.60 1.03
N TRP A 128 -13.80 -4.73 0.76
CA TRP A 128 -13.15 -4.07 -0.36
C TRP A 128 -13.62 -4.58 -1.72
N LYS A 129 -14.13 -5.82 -1.82
CA LYS A 129 -14.65 -6.37 -3.08
C LYS A 129 -16.16 -6.08 -3.30
N ASN A 130 -16.88 -5.60 -2.30
CA ASN A 130 -18.33 -5.35 -2.38
C ASN A 130 -18.71 -4.04 -3.11
N ALA A 131 -18.78 -4.11 -4.45
CA ALA A 131 -19.10 -2.98 -5.32
C ALA A 131 -20.47 -2.31 -5.03
N LYS A 132 -21.48 -3.10 -4.65
CA LYS A 132 -22.83 -2.59 -4.32
C LYS A 132 -22.84 -1.66 -3.10
N ARG A 133 -21.97 -1.92 -2.12
CA ARG A 133 -21.78 -1.04 -0.95
C ARG A 133 -20.99 0.23 -1.27
N ARG A 134 -20.16 0.24 -2.32
CA ARG A 134 -19.36 1.41 -2.74
C ARG A 134 -20.10 2.37 -3.64
N LYS A 135 -20.80 1.87 -4.66
CA LYS A 135 -21.49 2.67 -5.68
C LYS A 135 -22.55 3.64 -5.12
N ARG A 136 -23.11 3.38 -3.94
CA ARG A 136 -24.14 4.24 -3.29
C ARG A 136 -23.56 5.32 -2.36
N THR A 137 -22.25 5.41 -2.23
CA THR A 137 -21.61 5.82 -0.97
C THR A 137 -20.44 6.80 -1.19
N LEU A 138 -20.21 7.31 -2.40
CA LEU A 138 -19.00 8.09 -2.76
C LEU A 138 -19.19 9.63 -2.66
N GLU A 139 -20.03 10.12 -1.76
CA GLU A 139 -20.25 11.57 -1.59
C GLU A 139 -19.13 12.25 -0.77
N LYS A 140 -18.40 11.50 0.06
CA LYS A 140 -17.30 12.02 0.89
C LYS A 140 -16.11 11.08 0.84
N PHE A 141 -15.15 11.44 0.00
CA PHE A 141 -13.84 10.80 -0.04
C PHE A 141 -12.82 11.68 0.69
N LYS A 142 -12.16 11.14 1.71
CA LYS A 142 -11.02 11.83 2.34
C LYS A 142 -9.73 11.26 1.78
N SER A 143 -9.23 11.86 0.69
CA SER A 143 -7.86 11.62 0.24
C SER A 143 -6.92 12.33 1.21
N ALA A 144 -6.53 11.66 2.29
CA ALA A 144 -5.26 12.00 2.90
C ALA A 144 -4.15 11.76 1.86
N PRO A 145 -3.00 12.47 1.92
CA PRO A 145 -1.85 12.05 1.13
C PRO A 145 -1.65 10.56 1.34
N LEU A 146 -1.44 9.83 0.24
CA LEU A 146 -1.36 8.36 0.17
C LEU A 146 -0.03 7.88 0.75
N ILE A 147 0.25 8.34 1.97
CA ILE A 147 1.45 8.10 2.74
C ILE A 147 0.98 7.38 4.00
N PHE A 148 1.50 6.18 4.20
CA PHE A 148 1.23 5.40 5.39
C PHE A 148 2.49 5.31 6.24
N GLN A 149 2.31 5.32 7.55
CA GLN A 149 3.35 4.96 8.49
C GLN A 149 2.96 3.63 9.13
N ILE A 150 3.85 2.64 9.11
CA ILE A 150 3.64 1.35 9.75
C ILE A 150 4.79 1.04 10.72
N PRO A 151 4.54 0.34 11.83
CA PRO A 151 5.60 -0.24 12.65
C PRO A 151 6.44 -1.23 11.84
N ARG A 152 7.77 -1.14 11.93
CA ARG A 152 8.69 -2.09 11.25
C ARG A 152 8.51 -3.53 11.77
N THR A 153 8.06 -3.70 13.02
CA THR A 153 7.70 -5.01 13.60
C THR A 153 6.65 -5.79 12.79
N ASN A 154 5.90 -5.11 11.91
CA ASN A 154 4.90 -5.73 11.06
C ASN A 154 5.49 -6.37 9.79
N LEU A 155 6.76 -6.08 9.47
CA LEU A 155 7.53 -6.86 8.51
C LEU A 155 8.34 -7.90 9.31
N THR A 156 8.56 -9.09 8.77
CA THR A 156 9.38 -10.14 9.42
C THR A 156 10.47 -10.66 8.48
N ALA A 157 11.61 -11.05 9.07
CA ALA A 157 12.65 -11.84 8.41
C ALA A 157 12.24 -13.30 8.20
N VAL A 158 11.28 -13.81 8.99
CA VAL A 158 10.97 -15.24 9.09
C VAL A 158 10.12 -15.73 7.91
N SER A 159 9.48 -14.83 7.16
CA SER A 159 8.72 -15.14 5.94
C SER A 159 9.57 -14.83 4.70
N GLN A 160 9.61 -15.73 3.72
CA GLN A 160 10.33 -15.46 2.45
C GLN A 160 9.82 -14.19 1.75
N ILE A 161 8.52 -13.90 1.84
CA ILE A 161 7.89 -12.71 1.25
C ILE A 161 6.77 -12.19 2.18
N ASN A 162 6.84 -10.90 2.50
CA ASN A 162 5.74 -10.17 3.16
C ASN A 162 4.81 -9.60 2.08
N HIS A 163 3.50 -9.73 2.24
CA HIS A 163 2.49 -9.24 1.29
C HIS A 163 1.78 -8.01 1.84
N LEU A 164 1.81 -6.90 1.11
CA LEU A 164 1.07 -5.68 1.44
C LEU A 164 -0.12 -5.55 0.52
N TYR A 165 -1.31 -5.42 1.12
CA TYR A 165 -2.56 -5.22 0.40
C TYR A 165 -3.12 -3.83 0.64
N PHE A 166 -3.40 -3.11 -0.44
CA PHE A 166 -3.95 -1.76 -0.39
C PHE A 166 -5.36 -1.72 -1.02
N GLY A 167 -6.32 -1.15 -0.29
CA GLY A 167 -7.73 -1.20 -0.61
C GLY A 167 -8.56 -0.04 -0.04
N LEU A 168 -9.88 -0.12 -0.21
CA LEU A 168 -10.84 0.85 0.34
C LEU A 168 -11.85 0.19 1.27
N VAL A 169 -11.98 0.73 2.48
CA VAL A 169 -12.97 0.29 3.47
C VAL A 169 -14.01 1.39 3.73
N ASN A 170 -15.28 0.97 3.86
CA ASN A 170 -16.33 1.86 4.35
C ASN A 170 -16.28 1.88 5.88
N LYS A 171 -15.71 2.94 6.45
CA LYS A 171 -15.54 3.06 7.90
C LYS A 171 -16.84 3.41 8.61
N ASN A 172 -17.73 4.15 7.94
CA ASN A 172 -19.03 4.50 8.48
C ASN A 172 -20.13 4.33 7.43
N ILE A 173 -20.83 3.21 7.52
CA ILE A 173 -21.90 2.84 6.58
C ILE A 173 -23.00 3.91 6.54
N LEU A 174 -23.34 4.50 7.70
CA LEU A 174 -24.38 5.53 7.81
C LEU A 174 -23.93 6.86 7.20
N LYS A 175 -22.67 7.24 7.39
CA LYS A 175 -22.10 8.51 6.88
C LYS A 175 -21.47 8.39 5.51
N ARG A 176 -21.50 7.19 4.92
CA ARG A 176 -20.93 6.90 3.60
C ARG A 176 -19.45 7.37 3.50
N ASP A 177 -18.67 7.08 4.53
CA ASP A 177 -17.28 7.56 4.66
C ASP A 177 -16.30 6.46 4.26
N PHE A 178 -15.60 6.65 3.13
CA PHE A 178 -14.55 5.76 2.67
C PHE A 178 -13.17 6.23 3.09
N GLN A 179 -12.34 5.27 3.47
CA GLN A 179 -10.95 5.48 3.80
C GLN A 179 -10.10 4.40 3.15
N TYR A 180 -8.88 4.77 2.81
CA TYR A 180 -7.88 3.80 2.42
C TYR A 180 -7.54 2.87 3.56
N ASP A 181 -7.23 1.63 3.18
CA ASP A 181 -6.95 0.54 4.08
C ASP A 181 -5.70 -0.20 3.62
N LEU A 182 -4.87 -0.62 4.57
CA LEU A 182 -3.63 -1.33 4.32
C LEU A 182 -3.57 -2.56 5.23
N ILE A 183 -3.30 -3.73 4.65
CA ILE A 183 -3.12 -4.98 5.38
C ILE A 183 -1.73 -5.53 5.05
N VAL A 184 -1.00 -5.97 6.07
CA VAL A 184 0.25 -6.72 5.93
C VAL A 184 -0.03 -8.17 6.27
N GLU A 185 0.34 -9.09 5.38
CA GLU A 185 0.16 -10.53 5.51
C GLU A 185 1.52 -11.23 5.35
N GLN A 186 1.78 -12.24 6.17
CA GLN A 186 3.02 -13.01 6.18
C GLN A 186 2.67 -14.46 5.91
N LEU A 187 3.31 -15.08 4.92
CA LEU A 187 3.12 -16.51 4.64
C LEU A 187 4.23 -17.30 5.33
N SER A 188 3.86 -18.31 6.12
CA SER A 188 4.78 -19.27 6.70
C SER A 188 5.01 -20.42 5.72
N GLU A 189 6.26 -20.89 5.57
CA GLU A 189 6.52 -22.09 4.77
C GLU A 189 6.11 -23.36 5.53
N GLY A 190 5.27 -24.19 4.91
CA GLY A 190 5.24 -25.63 5.17
C GLY A 190 4.42 -26.16 6.35
N LYS A 191 3.18 -25.70 6.58
CA LYS A 191 2.25 -26.39 7.51
C LYS A 191 0.89 -26.70 6.88
N GLU A 192 0.88 -27.61 5.90
CA GLU A 192 -0.28 -28.47 5.71
C GLU A 192 -0.32 -29.48 6.89
N LYS A 193 -1.42 -29.45 7.64
CA LYS A 193 -1.86 -30.41 8.70
C LYS A 193 -1.57 -30.00 10.15
N GLN A 194 -2.66 -30.05 10.92
CA GLN A 194 -2.83 -29.84 12.35
C GLN A 194 -3.06 -28.39 12.78
N ALA A 195 -4.29 -27.94 12.51
CA ALA A 195 -4.94 -26.84 13.21
C ALA A 195 -4.91 -27.07 14.73
N SER A 196 -3.92 -26.47 15.39
CA SER A 196 -3.93 -26.19 16.82
C SER A 196 -3.30 -24.82 17.00
N ALA A 197 -4.15 -23.79 16.96
CA ALA A 197 -3.88 -22.39 17.28
C ALA A 197 -2.44 -21.91 16.96
N PHE A 198 -2.07 -21.90 15.68
CA PHE A 198 -0.87 -21.18 15.24
C PHE A 198 -1.29 -19.76 14.84
N PHE A 199 -0.73 -18.79 15.56
CA PHE A 199 -0.88 -17.36 15.33
C PHE A 199 -0.18 -16.95 14.04
N ASP A 200 -0.64 -17.42 12.89
CA ASP A 200 -0.30 -16.78 11.62
C ASP A 200 -1.13 -15.50 11.53
N THR A 201 -0.46 -14.36 11.64
CA THR A 201 -0.94 -12.98 11.44
C THR A 201 -2.41 -12.62 11.76
N ALA A 202 -2.62 -12.14 12.99
CA ALA A 202 -3.59 -11.09 13.28
C ALA A 202 -2.86 -10.06 14.18
N ARG A 203 -2.74 -8.78 13.79
CA ARG A 203 -3.91 -7.92 13.71
C ARG A 203 -3.65 -6.58 12.99
N PRO A 204 -4.76 -5.92 12.60
CA PRO A 204 -4.74 -4.72 11.77
C PRO A 204 -4.54 -3.42 12.61
N VAL A 205 -4.06 -2.34 11.97
CA VAL A 205 -4.80 -1.03 11.85
C VAL A 205 -5.02 -0.14 13.09
N PRO A 206 -4.89 1.20 12.92
CA PRO A 206 -6.01 2.13 13.02
C PRO A 206 -6.17 2.81 11.65
N PRO A 207 -7.23 3.59 11.39
CA PRO A 207 -7.07 4.64 10.42
C PRO A 207 -6.07 5.58 11.07
N PHE A 208 -4.77 5.29 10.93
CA PHE A 208 -3.77 6.31 11.03
C PHE A 208 -4.19 7.25 9.92
N LYS A 209 -4.93 8.29 10.30
CA LYS A 209 -4.68 9.58 9.69
C LYS A 209 -3.16 9.66 9.64
N PRO A 210 -2.53 9.89 8.48
CA PRO A 210 -1.12 10.15 8.46
C PRO A 210 -0.86 11.16 9.57
N THR A 211 -0.08 10.77 10.58
CA THR A 211 0.52 11.76 11.47
C THR A 211 1.54 12.39 10.55
N ILE A 212 1.11 13.45 9.86
CA ILE A 212 1.94 14.22 8.93
C ILE A 212 2.95 14.97 9.81
N MET A 213 3.89 14.25 10.41
CA MET A 213 5.04 14.79 11.10
C MET A 213 6.24 14.30 10.32
N ASP A 214 6.90 15.25 9.69
CA ASP A 214 8.05 15.12 8.80
C ASP A 214 7.76 14.29 7.55
N ASN A 215 7.75 14.98 6.41
CA ASN A 215 7.33 14.45 5.12
C ASN A 215 8.49 14.65 4.15
N GLY A 216 9.68 14.13 4.50
CA GLY A 216 10.94 14.51 3.87
C GLY A 216 10.90 14.39 2.35
N LEU A 217 10.54 13.20 1.85
CA LEU A 217 10.41 12.96 0.41
C LEU A 217 9.28 13.80 -0.18
N TYR A 218 8.14 13.92 0.50
CA TYR A 218 7.01 14.72 0.03
C TYR A 218 7.36 16.20 -0.16
N ASN A 219 8.10 16.77 0.78
CA ASN A 219 8.58 18.15 0.76
C ASN A 219 9.65 18.34 -0.30
N TYR A 220 10.64 17.44 -0.36
CA TYR A 220 11.70 17.44 -1.37
C TYR A 220 11.13 17.43 -2.80
N LEU A 221 10.14 16.56 -3.03
CA LEU A 221 9.46 16.45 -4.33
C LEU A 221 8.51 17.62 -4.61
N LYS A 222 8.28 18.50 -3.63
CA LYS A 222 7.38 19.65 -3.68
C LYS A 222 5.97 19.22 -4.07
N LEU A 223 5.45 18.19 -3.41
CA LEU A 223 4.11 17.64 -3.66
C LEU A 223 2.98 18.48 -3.01
N VAL A 224 3.32 19.62 -2.40
CA VAL A 224 2.37 20.58 -1.83
C VAL A 224 1.40 21.02 -2.92
N GLN A 225 0.11 20.88 -2.65
CA GLN A 225 -0.93 21.34 -3.55
C GLN A 225 -1.14 22.86 -3.37
N ASN A 226 -1.17 23.59 -4.50
CA ASN A 226 -1.90 24.86 -4.58
C ASN A 226 -3.39 24.59 -4.74
#